data_AF-A0A7M2WYX5-F1
#
_entry.id   AF-A0A7M2WYX5-F1
#
_cell.length_a   1.000
_cell.length_b   1.000
_cell.length_c   1.000
_cell.angle_alpha   90.00
_cell.angle_beta   90.00
_cell.angle_gamma   90.00
#
_symmetry.space_group_name_H-M   'P 1'
#
loop_
_entity.id
_entity.type
_entity.pdbx_description
1 polymer ?
#
loop_
_entity_poly.entity_id
_entity_poly.type
_entity_poly.pdbx_seq_one_letter_code
_entity_poly.pdbx_strand_id
1 'polypeptide(L)'
;MTFNPTSQLTWEGMGVVSLRGRVTLNLTSAYAADSGSFEFASGSFSSSFLITGGSGEPLSRAISFSAADISGGTQTIGVDHPGAGSTTFAGTIATDGSNNTVALFAAAEDTAAFTGVMSGARPMQKTGPGNVDLLPSSSTISGKWTILEGLISTTGESKFGANPASFTVDQITLNGGGIWANTSPIEFNSNRGLTLGANGGSFDTSGGTITLTNVVAGTAGGSLTKIGSGTLVLAGAHTYDGPTNVQRGTIQLAGDSNRLPAGTVVNLGTAAAVHLGTLDLNGLNQQIAGLNSVVGVNATASNNTVISAAAATLTIAGSGTYSFGAGTNANSGVITGAIALVKQGSGTQILGDANTYTGGTTITGGVLRADNGITGSATGSGAVAVNSGGTLSGTGRVVNTAGPVAINTGGKLAPGATVGNLTTNAQQWNAGGIYVWEIQDAAGDPINGAGINWDSTAVNGTLTVAPAGAKFTIKLTTLNAGVAGQAVNFNPSQGYVWTIARATTIAGGPVDASRFELDTSAFQNAFDGTFDINSSGGNVRLTYAPVPEPGALLSLAGFGAIGILGRRRRRDHANLEVRPIVINQRAQGTDSHRPT
;
A
#
# COMPACT_ATOMS: atom_id res chain seq x y z
N MET A 1 57.61 -12.18 -23.26
CA MET A 1 57.15 -11.84 -24.62
C MET A 1 56.32 -10.58 -24.53
N THR A 2 56.64 -9.56 -25.32
CA THR A 2 55.86 -8.31 -25.38
C THR A 2 54.75 -8.51 -26.40
N PHE A 3 53.49 -8.50 -25.98
CA PHE A 3 52.34 -8.70 -26.87
C PHE A 3 51.63 -7.40 -27.20
N ASN A 4 51.03 -7.35 -28.40
CA ASN A 4 50.35 -6.20 -29.00
C ASN A 4 48.93 -6.05 -28.39
N PRO A 5 48.38 -4.83 -28.17
CA PRO A 5 47.19 -4.57 -27.35
C PRO A 5 45.82 -5.10 -27.87
N THR A 6 45.80 -5.90 -28.93
CA THR A 6 44.57 -6.35 -29.61
C THR A 6 44.55 -7.86 -29.91
N SER A 7 45.45 -8.64 -29.31
CA SER A 7 45.62 -10.07 -29.63
C SER A 7 44.73 -10.96 -28.74
N GLN A 8 43.88 -11.81 -29.32
CA GLN A 8 43.31 -12.96 -28.60
C GLN A 8 44.45 -13.96 -28.31
N LEU A 9 44.54 -14.42 -27.07
CA LEU A 9 45.58 -15.35 -26.63
C LEU A 9 44.96 -16.73 -26.43
N THR A 10 45.24 -17.65 -27.35
CA THR A 10 44.97 -19.09 -27.19
C THR A 10 46.23 -19.72 -26.62
N TRP A 11 46.14 -20.36 -25.44
CA TRP A 11 47.31 -20.85 -24.70
C TRP A 11 47.22 -22.37 -24.47
N GLU A 12 48.28 -23.10 -24.83
CA GLU A 12 48.33 -24.57 -24.78
C GLU A 12 49.54 -25.12 -23.97
N GLY A 13 50.22 -24.35 -23.09
CA GLY A 13 51.35 -24.93 -22.33
C GLY A 13 51.91 -24.13 -21.14
N MET A 14 52.36 -24.82 -20.09
CA MET A 14 52.78 -24.28 -18.78
C MET A 14 54.03 -23.36 -18.85
N GLY A 15 53.89 -22.07 -18.53
CA GLY A 15 55.00 -21.10 -18.41
C GLY A 15 54.54 -19.73 -17.88
N VAL A 16 55.49 -18.95 -17.32
CA VAL A 16 55.25 -17.61 -16.77
C VAL A 16 55.13 -16.55 -17.88
N VAL A 17 54.03 -15.79 -17.91
CA VAL A 17 53.76 -14.76 -18.93
C VAL A 17 53.57 -13.38 -18.28
N SER A 18 54.35 -12.39 -18.71
CA SER A 18 54.13 -10.97 -18.39
C SER A 18 53.33 -10.31 -19.50
N LEU A 19 52.17 -9.73 -19.16
CA LEU A 19 51.21 -9.18 -20.11
C LEU A 19 51.20 -7.64 -20.03
N ARG A 20 51.19 -6.95 -21.18
CA ARG A 20 51.01 -5.49 -21.30
C ARG A 20 49.90 -5.22 -22.33
N GLY A 21 48.91 -4.38 -22.01
CA GLY A 21 47.75 -4.09 -22.86
C GLY A 21 46.51 -4.94 -22.53
N ARG A 22 45.33 -4.58 -23.06
CA ARG A 22 44.06 -5.27 -22.76
C ARG A 22 44.18 -6.76 -23.08
N VAL A 23 43.90 -7.61 -22.10
CA VAL A 23 43.97 -9.07 -22.25
C VAL A 23 42.56 -9.64 -22.14
N THR A 24 42.12 -10.32 -23.20
CA THR A 24 40.96 -11.19 -23.16
C THR A 24 41.44 -12.63 -23.30
N LEU A 25 41.14 -13.46 -22.30
CA LEU A 25 41.43 -14.90 -22.34
C LEU A 25 40.18 -15.65 -22.77
N ASN A 26 40.18 -16.20 -23.98
CA ASN A 26 39.12 -17.08 -24.47
C ASN A 26 39.48 -18.54 -24.14
N LEU A 27 38.71 -19.20 -23.30
CA LEU A 27 38.88 -20.62 -23.00
C LEU A 27 37.95 -21.44 -23.91
N THR A 28 38.50 -22.28 -24.79
CA THR A 28 37.71 -23.18 -25.66
C THR A 28 37.30 -24.46 -24.91
N SER A 29 36.24 -25.13 -25.39
CA SER A 29 35.58 -26.27 -24.73
C SER A 29 36.49 -27.45 -24.36
N ALA A 30 37.62 -27.65 -25.07
CA ALA A 30 38.57 -28.73 -24.77
C ALA A 30 39.33 -28.55 -23.44
N TYR A 31 39.35 -27.34 -22.86
CA TYR A 31 40.00 -27.01 -21.59
C TYR A 31 39.00 -26.62 -20.48
N ALA A 32 37.70 -26.74 -20.75
CA ALA A 32 36.61 -26.37 -19.84
C ALA A 32 36.38 -27.38 -18.70
N ALA A 33 36.78 -28.65 -18.91
CA ALA A 33 36.45 -29.78 -18.04
C ALA A 33 37.55 -30.20 -17.04
N ASP A 34 38.75 -29.59 -17.08
CA ASP A 34 39.90 -30.03 -16.29
C ASP A 34 40.21 -29.09 -15.09
N SER A 35 40.48 -29.70 -13.93
CA SER A 35 40.63 -29.08 -12.60
C SER A 35 41.91 -28.26 -12.35
N GLY A 36 42.59 -27.82 -13.42
CA GLY A 36 43.88 -27.10 -13.33
C GLY A 36 43.74 -25.59 -13.07
N SER A 37 44.65 -25.02 -12.25
CA SER A 37 44.76 -23.58 -12.04
C SER A 37 45.66 -22.91 -13.10
N PHE A 38 45.31 -21.67 -13.50
CA PHE A 38 46.22 -20.80 -14.24
C PHE A 38 46.95 -19.90 -13.25
N GLU A 39 48.27 -19.95 -13.22
CA GLU A 39 49.08 -19.08 -12.37
C GLU A 39 49.79 -18.01 -13.20
N PHE A 40 49.47 -16.74 -12.95
CA PHE A 40 50.21 -15.60 -13.50
C PHE A 40 51.19 -15.10 -12.43
N ALA A 41 52.49 -15.21 -12.71
CA ALA A 41 53.51 -14.66 -11.81
C ALA A 41 53.47 -13.12 -11.82
N SER A 42 53.81 -12.51 -10.68
CA SER A 42 53.85 -11.07 -10.40
C SER A 42 54.06 -10.19 -11.64
N GLY A 43 53.06 -9.39 -11.98
CA GLY A 43 53.12 -8.42 -13.06
C GLY A 43 52.14 -7.28 -12.82
N SER A 44 52.55 -6.05 -13.14
CA SER A 44 51.67 -4.88 -13.10
C SER A 44 50.66 -4.95 -14.25
N PHE A 45 49.37 -5.00 -13.95
CA PHE A 45 48.32 -4.87 -14.96
C PHE A 45 48.04 -3.38 -15.17
N SER A 46 48.17 -2.92 -16.41
CA SER A 46 47.89 -1.53 -16.79
C SER A 46 46.59 -1.38 -17.59
N SER A 47 45.77 -2.43 -17.65
CA SER A 47 44.68 -2.61 -18.62
C SER A 47 43.70 -3.71 -18.19
N SER A 48 42.46 -3.64 -18.68
CA SER A 48 41.40 -4.62 -18.37
C SER A 48 41.76 -6.07 -18.70
N PHE A 49 41.30 -6.97 -17.84
CA PHE A 49 41.44 -8.42 -17.87
C PHE A 49 40.05 -9.08 -17.81
N LEU A 50 39.63 -9.75 -18.87
CA LEU A 50 38.33 -10.44 -18.95
C LEU A 50 38.53 -11.89 -19.38
N ILE A 51 37.89 -12.82 -18.66
CA ILE A 51 37.82 -14.22 -19.08
C ILE A 51 36.47 -14.45 -19.76
N THR A 52 36.53 -15.05 -20.94
CA THR A 52 35.37 -15.35 -21.77
C THR A 52 35.34 -16.86 -22.07
N GLY A 53 34.16 -17.47 -21.97
CA GLY A 53 33.96 -18.87 -22.32
C GLY A 53 33.63 -19.09 -23.80
N GLY A 54 34.13 -20.18 -24.39
CA GLY A 54 33.65 -20.68 -25.69
C GLY A 54 32.26 -21.31 -25.57
N SER A 55 31.47 -21.29 -26.64
CA SER A 55 30.06 -21.73 -26.66
C SER A 55 29.88 -23.16 -26.13
N GLY A 56 29.16 -23.32 -25.01
CA GLY A 56 28.39 -24.53 -24.73
C GLY A 56 28.61 -25.28 -23.41
N GLU A 57 29.60 -24.94 -22.57
CA GLU A 57 29.81 -25.66 -21.29
C GLU A 57 30.21 -24.70 -20.14
N PRO A 58 29.72 -24.92 -18.90
CA PRO A 58 30.01 -24.07 -17.75
C PRO A 58 31.49 -24.18 -17.34
N LEU A 59 32.20 -23.05 -17.29
CA LEU A 59 33.57 -23.00 -16.77
C LEU A 59 33.54 -22.93 -15.23
N SER A 60 34.24 -23.86 -14.58
CA SER A 60 34.42 -23.91 -13.12
C SER A 60 35.90 -24.03 -12.78
N ARG A 61 36.68 -22.95 -13.01
CA ARG A 61 38.13 -22.95 -12.79
C ARG A 61 38.60 -21.83 -11.86
N ALA A 62 39.69 -22.10 -11.14
CA ALA A 62 40.41 -21.10 -10.35
C ALA A 62 41.58 -20.52 -11.17
N ILE A 63 41.68 -19.20 -11.17
CA ILE A 63 42.78 -18.42 -11.75
C ILE A 63 43.47 -17.71 -10.60
N SER A 64 44.75 -18.00 -10.43
CA SER A 64 45.58 -17.46 -9.34
C SER A 64 46.57 -16.43 -9.88
N PHE A 65 46.62 -15.27 -9.24
CA PHE A 65 47.65 -14.24 -9.45
C PHE A 65 48.49 -14.15 -8.18
N SER A 66 49.82 -14.14 -8.27
CA SER A 66 50.64 -14.01 -7.05
C SER A 66 50.52 -12.61 -6.43
N ALA A 67 50.34 -11.58 -7.26
CA ALA A 67 49.89 -10.22 -6.94
C ALA A 67 49.55 -9.49 -8.25
N ALA A 68 48.37 -8.89 -8.34
CA ALA A 68 48.02 -7.98 -9.42
C ALA A 68 48.18 -6.53 -8.91
N ASP A 69 49.27 -5.86 -9.29
CA ASP A 69 49.41 -4.41 -9.12
C ASP A 69 48.63 -3.72 -10.24
N ILE A 70 47.44 -3.24 -9.93
CA ILE A 70 46.54 -2.58 -10.88
C ILE A 70 46.87 -1.08 -10.93
N SER A 71 47.64 -0.66 -11.94
CA SER A 71 48.09 0.73 -12.13
C SER A 71 47.59 1.35 -13.44
N GLY A 72 47.44 2.67 -13.55
CA GLY A 72 47.00 3.32 -14.81
C GLY A 72 45.49 3.51 -14.95
N GLY A 73 44.94 3.45 -16.18
CA GLY A 73 43.54 3.79 -16.53
C GLY A 73 42.47 2.92 -15.85
N THR A 74 41.18 3.12 -16.16
CA THR A 74 40.09 2.25 -15.69
C THR A 74 40.34 0.80 -16.12
N GLN A 75 40.23 -0.15 -15.19
CA GLN A 75 40.47 -1.58 -15.46
C GLN A 75 39.25 -2.40 -15.06
N THR A 76 38.94 -3.42 -15.87
CA THR A 76 37.89 -4.40 -15.58
C THR A 76 38.53 -5.74 -15.26
N ILE A 77 38.07 -6.42 -14.20
CA ILE A 77 38.38 -7.81 -13.88
C ILE A 77 37.05 -8.55 -13.80
N GLY A 78 36.87 -9.61 -14.57
CA GLY A 78 35.60 -10.32 -14.54
C GLY A 78 35.49 -11.51 -15.45
N VAL A 79 34.26 -12.02 -15.52
CA VAL A 79 33.90 -13.19 -16.32
C VAL A 79 32.66 -12.96 -17.17
N ASP A 80 32.65 -13.65 -18.32
CA ASP A 80 31.55 -13.69 -19.27
C ASP A 80 31.49 -15.08 -19.92
N HIS A 81 30.73 -15.98 -19.30
CA HIS A 81 30.50 -17.34 -19.80
C HIS A 81 29.19 -17.43 -20.59
N PRO A 82 29.13 -18.30 -21.60
CA PRO A 82 27.87 -18.69 -22.23
C PRO A 82 27.08 -19.60 -21.27
N GLY A 83 26.25 -19.00 -20.41
CA GLY A 83 25.43 -19.67 -19.39
C GLY A 83 26.02 -19.60 -17.99
N ALA A 84 25.34 -20.19 -17.00
CA ALA A 84 25.77 -20.14 -15.60
C ALA A 84 27.17 -20.73 -15.37
N GLY A 85 28.14 -19.90 -14.99
CA GLY A 85 29.50 -20.30 -14.64
C GLY A 85 30.00 -19.64 -13.35
N SER A 86 31.08 -20.18 -12.79
CA SER A 86 31.76 -19.55 -11.66
C SER A 86 33.27 -19.63 -11.83
N THR A 87 33.94 -18.49 -11.70
CA THR A 87 35.41 -18.43 -11.77
C THR A 87 35.96 -17.78 -10.52
N THR A 88 36.98 -18.43 -9.94
CA THR A 88 37.68 -17.91 -8.78
C THR A 88 38.93 -17.14 -9.20
N PHE A 89 39.05 -15.89 -8.77
CA PHE A 89 40.23 -15.06 -8.83
C PHE A 89 40.94 -15.12 -7.47
N ALA A 90 41.96 -15.97 -7.38
CA ALA A 90 42.85 -16.04 -6.23
C ALA A 90 44.02 -15.06 -6.42
N GLY A 91 44.47 -14.42 -5.34
CA GLY A 91 45.58 -13.45 -5.41
C GLY A 91 45.28 -12.08 -4.87
N THR A 92 46.33 -11.32 -4.53
CA THR A 92 46.18 -9.96 -4.01
C THR A 92 45.80 -9.00 -5.14
N ILE A 93 44.70 -8.27 -4.96
CA ILE A 93 44.34 -7.10 -5.78
C ILE A 93 44.86 -5.87 -5.05
N ALA A 94 46.01 -5.35 -5.47
CA ALA A 94 46.57 -4.12 -4.95
C ALA A 94 46.31 -2.97 -5.93
N THR A 95 45.71 -1.89 -5.43
CA THR A 95 45.39 -0.70 -6.20
C THR A 95 46.30 0.46 -5.79
N ASP A 96 46.67 1.31 -6.74
CA ASP A 96 47.46 2.51 -6.46
C ASP A 96 46.60 3.65 -5.83
N GLY A 97 47.17 4.84 -5.74
CA GLY A 97 46.48 6.05 -5.26
C GLY A 97 45.64 6.78 -6.32
N SER A 98 45.41 6.19 -7.49
CA SER A 98 44.70 6.83 -8.60
C SER A 98 43.20 6.98 -8.33
N ASN A 99 42.58 7.96 -8.97
CA ASN A 99 41.11 8.11 -8.98
C ASN A 99 40.43 7.25 -10.07
N ASN A 100 41.20 6.53 -10.88
CA ASN A 100 40.63 5.64 -11.89
C ASN A 100 39.97 4.42 -11.24
N THR A 101 38.84 3.98 -11.78
CA THR A 101 38.06 2.88 -11.20
C THR A 101 38.68 1.51 -11.49
N VAL A 102 38.49 0.55 -10.58
CA VAL A 102 38.60 -0.89 -10.84
C VAL A 102 37.20 -1.49 -10.86
N ALA A 103 36.76 -2.00 -12.01
CA ALA A 103 35.47 -2.64 -12.19
C ALA A 103 35.60 -4.16 -12.02
N LEU A 104 34.81 -4.73 -11.13
CA LEU A 104 34.56 -6.16 -11.03
C LEU A 104 33.33 -6.47 -11.87
N PHE A 105 33.43 -7.44 -12.78
CA PHE A 105 32.38 -7.78 -13.74
C PHE A 105 31.99 -9.26 -13.67
N ALA A 106 30.70 -9.52 -13.77
CA ALA A 106 30.16 -10.85 -14.02
C ALA A 106 28.95 -10.72 -14.96
N ALA A 107 28.95 -11.48 -16.05
CA ALA A 107 27.83 -11.54 -16.99
C ALA A 107 26.59 -12.19 -16.36
N ALA A 108 25.48 -12.25 -17.10
CA ALA A 108 24.25 -12.85 -16.59
C ALA A 108 24.48 -14.31 -16.18
N GLU A 109 23.91 -14.71 -15.05
CA GLU A 109 24.04 -16.06 -14.46
C GLU A 109 25.44 -16.44 -13.97
N ASP A 110 26.44 -15.59 -14.18
CA ASP A 110 27.82 -15.83 -13.75
C ASP A 110 28.10 -15.40 -12.31
N THR A 111 29.13 -16.02 -11.73
CA THR A 111 29.76 -15.57 -10.49
C THR A 111 31.27 -15.38 -10.66
N ALA A 112 31.77 -14.20 -10.31
CA ALA A 112 33.20 -13.93 -10.15
C ALA A 112 33.57 -13.94 -8.66
N ALA A 113 34.27 -14.98 -8.22
CA ALA A 113 34.65 -15.15 -6.81
C ALA A 113 36.08 -14.66 -6.56
N PHE A 114 36.26 -13.68 -5.69
CA PHE A 114 37.57 -13.16 -5.31
C PHE A 114 37.94 -13.70 -3.94
N THR A 115 39.09 -14.37 -3.82
CA THR A 115 39.51 -15.04 -2.58
C THR A 115 40.77 -14.43 -1.96
N GLY A 116 41.56 -13.67 -2.71
CA GLY A 116 42.74 -13.00 -2.18
C GLY A 116 42.50 -11.60 -1.62
N VAL A 117 43.52 -11.02 -0.98
CA VAL A 117 43.43 -9.73 -0.27
C VAL A 117 43.22 -8.58 -1.26
N MET A 118 42.33 -7.65 -0.94
CA MET A 118 42.16 -6.40 -1.70
C MET A 118 42.73 -5.21 -0.90
N SER A 119 43.50 -4.34 -1.53
CA SER A 119 44.16 -3.19 -0.89
C SER A 119 44.31 -1.98 -1.82
N GLY A 120 44.51 -0.80 -1.22
CA GLY A 120 44.79 0.46 -1.92
C GLY A 120 43.66 1.49 -1.86
N ALA A 121 43.67 2.48 -2.75
CA ALA A 121 42.80 3.66 -2.63
C ALA A 121 41.90 3.94 -3.85
N ARG A 122 42.02 3.14 -4.92
CA ARG A 122 41.20 3.34 -6.12
C ARG A 122 39.71 3.11 -5.84
N PRO A 123 38.80 3.87 -6.48
CA PRO A 123 37.37 3.53 -6.49
C PRO A 123 37.12 2.15 -7.10
N MET A 124 36.18 1.41 -6.52
CA MET A 124 35.76 0.09 -6.97
C MET A 124 34.36 0.15 -7.57
N GLN A 125 34.12 -0.61 -8.63
CA GLN A 125 32.79 -0.77 -9.23
C GLN A 125 32.40 -2.23 -9.36
N LYS A 126 31.12 -2.53 -9.18
CA LYS A 126 30.52 -3.79 -9.65
C LYS A 126 29.63 -3.51 -10.84
N THR A 127 29.86 -4.25 -11.92
CA THR A 127 29.17 -4.14 -13.21
C THR A 127 28.69 -5.52 -13.70
N GLY A 128 27.79 -5.53 -14.67
CA GLY A 128 27.19 -6.75 -15.21
C GLY A 128 26.12 -7.35 -14.27
N PRO A 129 25.14 -8.09 -14.81
CA PRO A 129 24.00 -8.58 -14.02
C PRO A 129 24.33 -9.79 -13.10
N GLY A 130 25.48 -10.45 -13.27
CA GLY A 130 25.89 -11.57 -12.43
C GLY A 130 26.38 -11.17 -11.04
N ASN A 131 26.88 -12.16 -10.29
CA ASN A 131 27.31 -11.98 -8.91
C ASN A 131 28.84 -11.82 -8.80
N VAL A 132 29.28 -11.07 -7.80
CA VAL A 132 30.67 -11.03 -7.35
C VAL A 132 30.74 -11.49 -5.91
N ASP A 133 31.50 -12.55 -5.65
CA ASP A 133 31.70 -13.06 -4.29
C ASP A 133 32.99 -12.48 -3.72
N LEU A 134 32.89 -11.74 -2.62
CA LEU A 134 34.03 -11.23 -1.87
C LEU A 134 34.32 -12.16 -0.68
N LEU A 135 35.16 -13.16 -0.94
CA LEU A 135 35.53 -14.20 0.01
C LEU A 135 36.79 -13.95 0.88
N PRO A 136 37.71 -12.98 0.66
CA PRO A 136 38.83 -12.78 1.58
C PRO A 136 38.34 -12.40 2.97
N SER A 137 39.11 -12.64 4.04
CA SER A 137 38.66 -12.36 5.41
C SER A 137 38.43 -10.86 5.69
N SER A 138 39.17 -9.95 5.02
CA SER A 138 38.97 -8.50 5.06
C SER A 138 39.66 -7.81 3.87
N SER A 139 39.33 -6.53 3.64
CA SER A 139 39.94 -5.66 2.62
C SER A 139 40.49 -4.37 3.26
N THR A 140 41.52 -3.80 2.65
CA THR A 140 42.08 -2.47 3.01
C THR A 140 41.85 -1.43 1.93
N ILE A 141 40.92 -1.69 1.00
CA ILE A 141 40.46 -0.70 0.04
C ILE A 141 39.87 0.49 0.80
N SER A 142 40.38 1.68 0.51
CA SER A 142 39.90 2.96 1.07
C SER A 142 39.06 3.76 0.07
N GLY A 143 39.10 3.38 -1.20
CA GLY A 143 38.29 3.98 -2.25
C GLY A 143 36.80 3.63 -2.14
N LYS A 144 35.97 4.49 -2.71
CA LYS A 144 34.51 4.31 -2.78
C LYS A 144 34.14 3.06 -3.57
N TRP A 145 33.12 2.33 -3.12
CA TRP A 145 32.47 1.26 -3.87
C TRP A 145 31.19 1.77 -4.56
N THR A 146 31.00 1.40 -5.83
CA THR A 146 29.76 1.68 -6.58
C THR A 146 29.24 0.41 -7.25
N ILE A 147 28.04 -0.03 -6.88
CA ILE A 147 27.43 -1.28 -7.36
C ILE A 147 26.33 -0.93 -8.36
N LEU A 148 26.64 -1.06 -9.65
CA LEU A 148 25.76 -0.63 -10.74
C LEU A 148 24.75 -1.70 -11.15
N GLU A 149 25.15 -2.97 -11.15
CA GLU A 149 24.33 -4.11 -11.56
C GLU A 149 24.71 -5.39 -10.81
N GLY A 150 23.78 -6.35 -10.72
CA GLY A 150 23.98 -7.61 -10.02
C GLY A 150 24.23 -7.46 -8.52
N LEU A 151 24.71 -8.51 -7.87
CA LEU A 151 24.93 -8.51 -6.41
C LEU A 151 26.42 -8.69 -6.06
N ILE A 152 26.85 -8.05 -4.98
CA ILE A 152 28.07 -8.41 -4.26
C ILE A 152 27.69 -9.33 -3.11
N SER A 153 28.08 -10.60 -3.19
CA SER A 153 28.00 -11.55 -2.10
C SER A 153 29.14 -11.29 -1.10
N THR A 154 28.81 -11.17 0.17
CA THR A 154 29.80 -10.89 1.21
C THR A 154 29.49 -11.62 2.52
N THR A 155 30.53 -11.84 3.33
CA THR A 155 30.44 -12.39 4.68
C THR A 155 30.52 -11.32 5.79
N GLY A 156 30.66 -10.05 5.43
CA GLY A 156 30.72 -8.94 6.37
C GLY A 156 31.07 -7.61 5.71
N GLU A 157 30.86 -6.49 6.39
CA GLU A 157 31.16 -5.17 5.79
C GLU A 157 32.66 -4.94 5.54
N SER A 158 33.54 -5.65 6.25
CA SER A 158 34.99 -5.46 6.18
C SER A 158 35.59 -5.79 4.81
N LYS A 159 34.81 -6.39 3.91
CA LYS A 159 35.20 -6.59 2.50
C LYS A 159 35.20 -5.28 1.70
N PHE A 160 34.45 -4.28 2.15
CA PHE A 160 34.40 -2.95 1.54
C PHE A 160 35.50 -2.00 2.07
N GLY A 161 36.38 -2.49 2.95
CA GLY A 161 37.48 -1.72 3.54
C GLY A 161 37.41 -1.62 5.05
N ALA A 162 38.39 -0.93 5.63
CA ALA A 162 38.40 -0.62 7.06
C ALA A 162 37.21 0.28 7.42
N ASN A 163 36.68 0.11 8.64
CA ASN A 163 35.58 0.93 9.14
C ASN A 163 36.05 2.36 9.41
N PRO A 164 35.31 3.40 8.96
CA PRO A 164 35.69 4.77 9.26
C PRO A 164 35.64 5.07 10.76
N ALA A 165 36.61 5.84 11.23
CA ALA A 165 36.63 6.31 12.63
C ALA A 165 35.49 7.28 12.96
N SER A 166 34.96 7.97 11.95
CA SER A 166 33.81 8.88 12.04
C SER A 166 32.93 8.75 10.80
N PHE A 167 31.64 9.11 10.92
CA PHE A 167 30.70 9.02 9.81
C PHE A 167 31.24 9.66 8.54
N THR A 168 31.32 8.87 7.47
CA THR A 168 31.82 9.27 6.16
C THR A 168 30.76 8.92 5.13
N VAL A 169 30.18 9.94 4.50
CA VAL A 169 29.11 9.77 3.51
C VAL A 169 29.58 9.02 2.27
N ASP A 170 28.65 8.33 1.60
CA ASP A 170 28.81 7.87 0.21
C ASP A 170 30.02 6.97 -0.06
N GLN A 171 30.40 6.13 0.90
CA GLN A 171 31.48 5.16 0.74
C GLN A 171 31.07 3.92 -0.04
N ILE A 172 29.78 3.58 0.02
CA ILE A 172 29.17 2.54 -0.81
C ILE A 172 27.94 3.14 -1.48
N THR A 173 27.92 3.18 -2.81
CA THR A 173 26.72 3.50 -3.58
C THR A 173 26.14 2.24 -4.19
N LEU A 174 24.84 2.02 -4.00
CA LEU A 174 24.06 1.05 -4.76
C LEU A 174 23.28 1.82 -5.83
N ASN A 175 23.47 1.51 -7.11
CA ASN A 175 22.82 2.22 -8.21
C ASN A 175 22.37 1.24 -9.31
N GLY A 176 21.49 0.33 -8.92
CA GLY A 176 20.90 -0.73 -9.75
C GLY A 176 21.28 -2.14 -9.27
N GLY A 177 22.44 -2.30 -8.64
CA GLY A 177 22.85 -3.54 -7.99
C GLY A 177 22.69 -3.54 -6.47
N GLY A 178 23.21 -4.55 -5.80
CA GLY A 178 23.01 -4.73 -4.36
C GLY A 178 24.05 -5.55 -3.62
N ILE A 179 23.75 -5.80 -2.36
CA ILE A 179 24.56 -6.58 -1.43
C ILE A 179 23.81 -7.85 -1.07
N TRP A 180 24.48 -8.99 -1.12
CA TRP A 180 23.95 -10.30 -0.78
C TRP A 180 24.68 -10.89 0.42
N ALA A 181 23.93 -11.28 1.45
CA ALA A 181 24.46 -11.97 2.62
C ALA A 181 24.72 -13.44 2.31
N ASN A 182 26.00 -13.79 2.13
CA ASN A 182 26.45 -15.18 2.01
C ASN A 182 26.47 -15.89 3.37
N THR A 183 26.77 -15.14 4.43
CA THR A 183 26.71 -15.61 5.83
C THR A 183 25.84 -14.68 6.67
N SER A 184 25.34 -15.16 7.80
CA SER A 184 24.46 -14.40 8.69
C SER A 184 24.91 -14.54 10.14
N PRO A 185 24.89 -13.47 10.95
CA PRO A 185 24.48 -12.10 10.62
C PRO A 185 25.57 -11.26 9.94
N ILE A 186 25.16 -10.21 9.23
CA ILE A 186 26.04 -9.12 8.75
C ILE A 186 25.58 -7.81 9.40
N GLU A 187 26.52 -7.05 9.96
CA GLU A 187 26.26 -5.72 10.51
C GLU A 187 27.14 -4.69 9.79
N PHE A 188 26.52 -3.58 9.38
CA PHE A 188 27.21 -2.43 8.84
C PHE A 188 27.44 -1.41 9.96
N ASN A 189 28.68 -0.92 10.07
CA ASN A 189 29.10 0.06 11.06
C ASN A 189 28.41 1.41 10.82
N SER A 190 28.00 2.05 11.90
CA SER A 190 27.26 3.31 11.89
C SER A 190 27.99 4.47 11.19
N ASN A 191 29.32 4.41 11.08
CA ASN A 191 30.13 5.43 10.41
C ASN A 191 30.27 5.22 8.89
N ARG A 192 29.84 4.08 8.35
CA ARG A 192 29.94 3.80 6.91
C ARG A 192 28.72 4.37 6.18
N GLY A 193 28.92 5.41 5.38
CA GLY A 193 27.85 6.01 4.59
C GLY A 193 27.47 5.15 3.40
N LEU A 194 26.18 4.80 3.31
CA LEU A 194 25.58 4.11 2.18
C LEU A 194 24.68 5.07 1.41
N THR A 195 24.71 5.01 0.08
CA THR A 195 23.91 5.85 -0.81
C THR A 195 23.15 4.99 -1.82
N LEU A 196 21.86 5.25 -2.00
CA LEU A 196 21.08 4.72 -3.11
C LEU A 196 21.11 5.73 -4.27
N GLY A 197 21.69 5.34 -5.40
CA GLY A 197 21.66 6.11 -6.64
C GLY A 197 20.27 6.12 -7.28
N ALA A 198 20.14 6.80 -8.42
CA ALA A 198 18.86 7.00 -9.10
C ALA A 198 18.16 5.69 -9.50
N ASN A 199 18.93 4.61 -9.71
CA ASN A 199 18.40 3.28 -10.03
C ASN A 199 18.08 2.44 -8.78
N GLY A 200 18.23 3.01 -7.58
CA GLY A 200 18.03 2.33 -6.30
C GLY A 200 19.12 1.30 -5.97
N GLY A 201 18.86 0.49 -4.95
CA GLY A 201 19.77 -0.57 -4.52
C GLY A 201 19.05 -1.70 -3.79
N SER A 202 19.66 -2.89 -3.81
CA SER A 202 19.08 -4.07 -3.16
C SER A 202 19.92 -4.61 -2.00
N PHE A 203 19.24 -5.18 -1.02
CA PHE A 203 19.81 -5.99 0.05
C PHE A 203 19.14 -7.37 0.02
N ASP A 204 19.92 -8.38 -0.37
CA ASP A 204 19.51 -9.78 -0.30
C ASP A 204 19.98 -10.39 1.01
N THR A 205 19.03 -10.61 1.91
CA THR A 205 19.34 -11.26 3.20
C THR A 205 19.47 -12.77 3.08
N SER A 206 19.20 -13.37 1.91
CA SER A 206 19.06 -14.82 1.76
C SER A 206 18.07 -15.35 2.80
N GLY A 207 18.47 -16.26 3.70
CA GLY A 207 17.69 -16.66 4.89
C GLY A 207 18.11 -15.98 6.20
N GLY A 208 19.10 -15.10 6.17
CA GLY A 208 19.79 -14.54 7.33
C GLY A 208 19.37 -13.13 7.73
N THR A 209 20.26 -12.42 8.42
CA THR A 209 20.05 -11.03 8.88
C THR A 209 21.13 -10.10 8.35
N ILE A 210 20.72 -8.97 7.79
CA ILE A 210 21.57 -7.80 7.55
C ILE A 210 21.08 -6.68 8.49
N THR A 211 21.99 -6.08 9.25
CA THR A 211 21.70 -4.95 10.13
C THR A 211 22.37 -3.70 9.59
N LEU A 212 21.57 -2.67 9.29
CA LEU A 212 22.03 -1.35 8.89
C LEU A 212 21.93 -0.41 10.09
N THR A 213 23.05 -0.24 10.81
CA THR A 213 23.14 0.74 11.92
C THR A 213 23.44 2.15 11.41
N ASN A 214 23.91 2.25 10.17
CA ASN A 214 24.24 3.48 9.48
C ASN A 214 23.03 4.14 8.82
N VAL A 215 23.18 5.42 8.48
CA VAL A 215 22.26 6.10 7.57
C VAL A 215 22.43 5.54 6.15
N VAL A 216 21.31 5.24 5.50
CA VAL A 216 21.24 4.99 4.05
C VAL A 216 20.60 6.25 3.47
N ALA A 217 21.41 7.04 2.75
CA ALA A 217 20.98 8.20 2.02
C ALA A 217 20.58 7.80 0.58
N GLY A 218 20.07 8.75 -0.20
CA GLY A 218 19.82 8.50 -1.61
C GLY A 218 19.74 9.78 -2.44
N THR A 219 19.92 9.62 -3.75
CA THR A 219 19.57 10.65 -4.73
C THR A 219 18.06 10.62 -5.01
N ALA A 220 17.55 11.61 -5.75
CA ALA A 220 16.15 11.65 -6.17
C ALA A 220 15.72 10.30 -6.78
N GLY A 221 14.61 9.74 -6.28
CA GLY A 221 14.07 8.45 -6.72
C GLY A 221 14.83 7.19 -6.26
N GLY A 222 15.94 7.31 -5.52
CA GLY A 222 16.72 6.16 -5.07
C GLY A 222 15.94 5.25 -4.12
N SER A 223 15.51 4.08 -4.61
CA SER A 223 14.68 3.13 -3.86
C SER A 223 15.49 2.09 -3.10
N LEU A 224 15.05 1.73 -1.89
CA LEU A 224 15.57 0.58 -1.15
C LEU A 224 14.77 -0.67 -1.51
N THR A 225 15.45 -1.74 -1.93
CA THR A 225 14.81 -3.02 -2.25
C THR A 225 15.33 -4.14 -1.36
N LYS A 226 14.46 -4.69 -0.52
CA LYS A 226 14.71 -5.88 0.28
C LYS A 226 14.29 -7.14 -0.47
N ILE A 227 15.24 -8.06 -0.65
CA ILE A 227 15.02 -9.40 -1.20
C ILE A 227 15.56 -10.48 -0.23
N GLY A 228 15.37 -11.77 -0.56
CA GLY A 228 15.65 -12.89 0.34
C GLY A 228 14.59 -13.08 1.44
N SER A 229 14.44 -14.29 1.98
CA SER A 229 13.50 -14.65 3.06
C SER A 229 13.84 -14.07 4.43
N GLY A 230 15.10 -13.70 4.66
CA GLY A 230 15.60 -13.22 5.94
C GLY A 230 15.13 -11.81 6.33
N THR A 231 15.80 -11.25 7.33
CA THR A 231 15.46 -9.96 7.95
C THR A 231 16.49 -8.88 7.64
N LEU A 232 16.04 -7.74 7.14
CA LEU A 232 16.83 -6.51 7.08
C LEU A 232 16.44 -5.62 8.26
N VAL A 233 17.35 -5.47 9.21
CA VAL A 233 17.15 -4.64 10.40
C VAL A 233 17.62 -3.22 10.10
N LEU A 234 16.73 -2.25 10.28
CA LEU A 234 16.99 -0.82 10.10
C LEU A 234 17.15 -0.17 11.47
N ALA A 235 18.39 0.03 11.90
CA ALA A 235 18.73 0.62 13.19
C ALA A 235 19.16 2.10 13.09
N GLY A 236 19.59 2.55 11.90
CA GLY A 236 19.85 3.95 11.57
C GLY A 236 18.62 4.70 11.05
N ALA A 237 18.60 6.02 11.15
CA ALA A 237 17.56 6.85 10.53
C ALA A 237 17.87 7.07 9.04
N HIS A 238 17.14 6.39 8.15
CA HIS A 238 17.40 6.43 6.71
C HIS A 238 16.75 7.64 6.02
N THR A 239 17.38 8.15 4.96
CA THR A 239 17.06 9.44 4.32
C THR A 239 17.00 9.38 2.79
N TYR A 240 16.90 8.19 2.20
CA TYR A 240 16.67 8.06 0.76
C TYR A 240 15.27 8.56 0.36
N ASP A 241 15.13 8.97 -0.90
CA ASP A 241 13.94 9.65 -1.42
C ASP A 241 12.91 8.69 -2.06
N GLY A 242 13.38 7.53 -2.53
CA GLY A 242 12.54 6.56 -3.23
C GLY A 242 11.67 5.67 -2.34
N PRO A 243 10.87 4.79 -2.97
CA PRO A 243 10.07 3.81 -2.26
C PRO A 243 10.93 2.76 -1.53
N THR A 244 10.31 2.14 -0.53
CA THR A 244 10.83 0.96 0.17
C THR A 244 10.10 -0.26 -0.37
N ASN A 245 10.81 -1.11 -1.10
CA ASN A 245 10.24 -2.32 -1.69
C ASN A 245 10.66 -3.54 -0.87
N VAL A 246 9.71 -4.27 -0.28
CA VAL A 246 9.95 -5.53 0.42
C VAL A 246 9.41 -6.66 -0.44
N GLN A 247 10.24 -7.13 -1.37
CA GLN A 247 9.81 -8.18 -2.30
C GLN A 247 9.67 -9.52 -1.59
N ARG A 248 10.52 -9.78 -0.57
CA ARG A 248 10.50 -11.00 0.25
C ARG A 248 11.07 -10.76 1.64
N GLY A 249 10.57 -11.53 2.61
CA GLY A 249 11.09 -11.56 3.98
C GLY A 249 10.70 -10.30 4.76
N THR A 250 11.51 -9.93 5.73
CA THR A 250 11.15 -8.89 6.71
C THR A 250 12.06 -7.68 6.62
N ILE A 251 11.48 -6.48 6.64
CA ILE A 251 12.16 -5.29 7.17
C ILE A 251 11.71 -5.13 8.62
N GLN A 252 12.65 -5.03 9.55
CA GLN A 252 12.37 -4.79 10.97
C GLN A 252 12.99 -3.47 11.43
N LEU A 253 12.23 -2.64 12.13
CA LEU A 253 12.76 -1.42 12.74
C LEU A 253 13.48 -1.74 14.06
N ALA A 254 14.57 -1.03 14.35
CA ALA A 254 15.30 -1.17 15.60
C ALA A 254 15.87 0.17 16.10
N GLY A 255 16.19 0.23 17.39
CA GLY A 255 16.81 1.40 18.02
C GLY A 255 15.83 2.50 18.42
N ASP A 256 15.11 3.10 17.47
CA ASP A 256 14.17 4.21 17.72
C ASP A 256 13.14 4.31 16.58
N SER A 257 12.13 5.17 16.71
CA SER A 257 11.07 5.40 15.73
C SER A 257 11.57 6.03 14.43
N ASN A 258 10.74 5.95 13.38
CA ASN A 258 10.94 6.58 12.07
C ASN A 258 12.30 6.21 11.42
N ARG A 259 12.58 4.91 11.35
CA ARG A 259 13.81 4.41 10.69
C ARG A 259 13.71 4.45 9.19
N LEU A 260 12.51 4.24 8.63
CA LEU A 260 12.24 4.51 7.22
C LEU A 260 12.02 6.02 6.99
N PRO A 261 12.37 6.55 5.80
CA PRO A 261 12.06 7.93 5.43
C PRO A 261 10.55 8.18 5.50
N ALA A 262 10.13 9.28 6.13
CA ALA A 262 8.71 9.60 6.30
C ALA A 262 7.94 9.75 4.97
N GLY A 263 8.65 10.14 3.89
CA GLY A 263 8.10 10.26 2.54
C GLY A 263 8.06 8.96 1.73
N THR A 264 8.57 7.84 2.26
CA THR A 264 8.63 6.60 1.49
C THR A 264 7.25 5.96 1.35
N VAL A 265 6.99 5.38 0.18
CA VAL A 265 5.91 4.41 0.01
C VAL A 265 6.48 3.02 0.29
N VAL A 266 5.82 2.26 1.16
CA VAL A 266 6.19 0.87 1.43
C VAL A 266 5.39 -0.05 0.53
N ASN A 267 6.08 -0.73 -0.38
CA ASN A 267 5.52 -1.74 -1.27
C ASN A 267 5.87 -3.13 -0.75
N LEU A 268 4.88 -3.95 -0.43
CA LEU A 268 5.09 -5.33 0.04
C LEU A 268 4.70 -6.35 -1.04
N GLY A 269 5.56 -7.35 -1.23
CA GLY A 269 5.39 -8.42 -2.21
C GLY A 269 6.00 -8.10 -3.58
N THR A 270 5.85 -9.03 -4.51
CA THR A 270 6.32 -8.89 -5.91
C THR A 270 5.42 -9.65 -6.87
N ALA A 271 5.28 -9.14 -8.09
CA ALA A 271 4.28 -9.63 -9.03
C ALA A 271 4.51 -11.07 -9.51
N ALA A 272 5.77 -11.53 -9.56
CA ALA A 272 6.16 -12.72 -10.33
C ALA A 272 6.60 -13.94 -9.48
N ALA A 273 6.38 -13.95 -8.17
CA ALA A 273 6.86 -15.02 -7.31
C ALA A 273 5.96 -15.30 -6.10
N VAL A 274 6.20 -16.44 -5.44
CA VAL A 274 5.53 -16.80 -4.18
C VAL A 274 6.03 -16.02 -2.95
N HIS A 275 6.48 -14.78 -3.16
CA HIS A 275 7.19 -14.00 -2.16
C HIS A 275 6.27 -12.99 -1.48
N LEU A 276 6.30 -12.99 -0.14
CA LEU A 276 5.60 -12.05 0.72
C LEU A 276 6.61 -11.16 1.43
N GLY A 277 6.26 -9.88 1.54
CA GLY A 277 6.97 -8.89 2.35
C GLY A 277 6.30 -8.68 3.70
N THR A 278 7.13 -8.45 4.71
CA THR A 278 6.72 -8.06 6.06
C THR A 278 7.40 -6.77 6.47
N LEU A 279 6.63 -5.82 6.99
CA LEU A 279 7.13 -4.70 7.78
C LEU A 279 6.86 -4.98 9.26
N ASP A 280 7.91 -5.20 10.04
CA ASP A 280 7.84 -5.35 11.48
C ASP A 280 8.25 -4.04 12.17
N LEU A 281 7.28 -3.39 12.82
CA LEU A 281 7.49 -2.14 13.54
C LEU A 281 8.23 -2.36 14.86
N ASN A 282 8.22 -3.59 15.40
CA ASN A 282 8.98 -3.96 16.60
C ASN A 282 8.77 -3.00 17.79
N GLY A 283 7.52 -2.54 18.01
CA GLY A 283 7.20 -1.60 19.10
C GLY A 283 7.61 -0.14 18.85
N LEU A 284 8.03 0.21 17.63
CA LEU A 284 8.49 1.54 17.27
C LEU A 284 7.48 2.24 16.38
N ASN A 285 7.33 3.56 16.54
CA ASN A 285 6.44 4.33 15.70
C ASN A 285 7.08 4.55 14.31
N GLN A 286 6.26 4.57 13.26
CA GLN A 286 6.75 4.82 11.90
C GLN A 286 5.73 5.65 11.11
N GLN A 287 6.21 6.70 10.46
CA GLN A 287 5.49 7.45 9.44
C GLN A 287 5.93 7.03 8.04
N ILE A 288 4.98 6.85 7.12
CA ILE A 288 5.22 6.57 5.70
C ILE A 288 4.25 7.41 4.85
N ALA A 289 4.56 7.58 3.56
CA ALA A 289 3.66 8.25 2.63
C ALA A 289 2.48 7.35 2.21
N GLY A 290 2.71 6.04 2.08
CA GLY A 290 1.70 5.10 1.61
C GLY A 290 2.07 3.65 1.92
N LEU A 291 1.06 2.81 2.07
CA LEU A 291 1.22 1.38 2.23
C LEU A 291 0.54 0.65 1.07
N ASN A 292 1.29 -0.17 0.36
CA ASN A 292 0.83 -0.79 -0.88
C ASN A 292 1.18 -2.28 -0.94
N SER A 293 0.21 -3.08 -1.36
CA SER A 293 0.43 -4.47 -1.77
C SER A 293 0.78 -4.51 -3.26
N VAL A 294 1.90 -5.13 -3.61
CA VAL A 294 2.24 -5.38 -5.01
C VAL A 294 1.44 -6.59 -5.50
N VAL A 295 0.50 -6.35 -6.41
CA VAL A 295 -0.31 -7.39 -7.05
C VAL A 295 0.61 -8.43 -7.70
N GLY A 296 0.37 -9.72 -7.42
CA GLY A 296 1.11 -10.81 -8.03
C GLY A 296 0.25 -12.04 -8.32
N VAL A 297 0.87 -13.10 -8.86
CA VAL A 297 0.17 -14.32 -9.34
C VAL A 297 0.08 -15.47 -8.33
N ASN A 298 0.46 -15.26 -7.07
CA ASN A 298 0.53 -16.38 -6.12
C ASN A 298 -0.85 -16.73 -5.51
N ALA A 299 -1.41 -17.88 -5.90
CA ALA A 299 -2.65 -18.42 -5.35
C ALA A 299 -2.51 -19.16 -4.00
N THR A 300 -1.28 -19.33 -3.48
CA THR A 300 -0.98 -20.20 -2.31
C THR A 300 -0.45 -19.48 -1.06
N ALA A 301 0.09 -18.27 -1.16
CA ALA A 301 0.53 -17.47 -0.01
C ALA A 301 -0.44 -16.30 0.23
N SER A 302 -0.97 -16.20 1.44
CA SER A 302 -2.20 -15.44 1.67
C SER A 302 -1.98 -13.92 1.67
N ASN A 303 -1.09 -13.38 2.52
CA ASN A 303 -1.00 -11.93 2.71
C ASN A 303 0.42 -11.43 3.02
N ASN A 304 0.80 -10.31 2.42
CA ASN A 304 1.82 -9.40 2.95
C ASN A 304 1.37 -8.90 4.32
N THR A 305 2.32 -8.59 5.21
CA THR A 305 1.98 -8.23 6.58
C THR A 305 2.67 -6.98 7.09
N VAL A 306 1.94 -6.20 7.89
CA VAL A 306 2.54 -5.25 8.83
C VAL A 306 2.25 -5.73 10.24
N ILE A 307 3.28 -5.86 11.07
CA ILE A 307 3.19 -6.46 12.40
C ILE A 307 3.89 -5.61 13.46
N SER A 308 3.43 -5.77 14.70
CA SER A 308 4.15 -5.31 15.89
C SER A 308 3.68 -6.10 17.11
N ALA A 309 4.60 -6.71 17.85
CA ALA A 309 4.27 -7.41 19.09
C ALA A 309 4.00 -6.44 20.25
N ALA A 310 4.82 -5.40 20.37
CA ALA A 310 4.62 -4.29 21.31
C ALA A 310 3.81 -3.16 20.67
N ALA A 311 3.28 -2.27 21.50
CA ALA A 311 2.49 -1.13 21.04
C ALA A 311 3.31 -0.24 20.08
N ALA A 312 2.78 0.02 18.89
CA ALA A 312 3.41 0.85 17.88
C ALA A 312 2.37 1.65 17.11
N THR A 313 2.73 2.84 16.64
CA THR A 313 1.88 3.66 15.77
C THR A 313 2.41 3.65 14.34
N LEU A 314 1.58 3.21 13.39
CA LEU A 314 1.82 3.38 11.96
C LEU A 314 1.06 4.62 11.48
N THR A 315 1.77 5.64 11.01
CA THR A 315 1.18 6.85 10.43
C THR A 315 1.34 6.83 8.90
N ILE A 316 0.24 7.00 8.18
CA ILE A 316 0.23 7.11 6.71
C ILE A 316 -0.15 8.55 6.37
N ALA A 317 0.77 9.32 5.76
CA ALA A 317 0.67 10.78 5.64
C ALA A 317 0.86 11.33 4.21
N GLY A 318 0.89 10.47 3.18
CA GLY A 318 1.09 10.90 1.81
C GLY A 318 -0.15 11.48 1.13
N SER A 319 0.05 11.95 -0.10
CA SER A 319 -0.98 12.53 -0.96
C SER A 319 -1.51 11.58 -2.04
N GLY A 320 -0.87 10.42 -2.23
CA GLY A 320 -1.23 9.43 -3.23
C GLY A 320 -2.42 8.54 -2.84
N THR A 321 -2.81 7.66 -3.76
CA THR A 321 -3.78 6.59 -3.52
C THR A 321 -3.05 5.25 -3.49
N TYR A 322 -3.12 4.55 -2.37
CA TYR A 322 -2.45 3.26 -2.18
C TYR A 322 -3.43 2.22 -1.65
N SER A 323 -3.27 0.96 -2.08
CA SER A 323 -4.12 -0.14 -1.64
C SER A 323 -3.32 -1.20 -0.91
N PHE A 324 -3.70 -1.47 0.33
CA PHE A 324 -3.18 -2.58 1.10
C PHE A 324 -4.30 -3.60 1.30
N GLY A 325 -4.23 -4.67 0.51
CA GLY A 325 -5.34 -5.56 0.22
C GLY A 325 -5.99 -5.20 -1.12
N ALA A 326 -6.06 -6.17 -2.03
CA ALA A 326 -6.53 -5.97 -3.41
C ALA A 326 -7.84 -6.70 -3.72
N GLY A 327 -8.48 -7.31 -2.71
CA GLY A 327 -9.78 -7.98 -2.88
C GLY A 327 -9.77 -9.24 -3.76
N THR A 328 -8.61 -9.67 -4.26
CA THR A 328 -8.44 -10.87 -5.09
C THR A 328 -7.18 -11.65 -4.68
N ASN A 329 -7.16 -12.21 -3.46
CA ASN A 329 -6.34 -13.34 -2.93
C ASN A 329 -4.84 -13.50 -3.25
N ALA A 330 -4.20 -12.65 -4.07
CA ALA A 330 -2.82 -12.82 -4.49
C ALA A 330 -1.99 -11.63 -4.04
N ASN A 331 -1.04 -11.88 -3.13
CA ASN A 331 -0.23 -10.86 -2.44
C ASN A 331 -1.06 -9.75 -1.78
N SER A 332 -2.21 -10.11 -1.23
CA SER A 332 -3.06 -9.18 -0.47
C SER A 332 -2.35 -8.70 0.80
N GLY A 333 -2.95 -7.84 1.62
CA GLY A 333 -2.23 -7.12 2.67
C GLY A 333 -3.03 -7.01 3.97
N VAL A 334 -2.46 -7.48 5.08
CA VAL A 334 -3.07 -7.35 6.42
C VAL A 334 -2.13 -6.70 7.44
N ILE A 335 -2.71 -5.91 8.32
CA ILE A 335 -2.07 -5.27 9.47
C ILE A 335 -2.55 -6.02 10.72
N THR A 336 -1.61 -6.44 11.57
CA THR A 336 -1.88 -7.27 12.74
C THR A 336 -1.07 -6.81 13.97
N GLY A 337 -1.43 -7.30 15.16
CA GLY A 337 -0.69 -7.02 16.39
C GLY A 337 -1.09 -5.71 17.07
N ALA A 338 -0.23 -5.23 17.98
CA ALA A 338 -0.51 -4.06 18.82
C ALA A 338 -0.25 -2.73 18.08
N ILE A 339 -0.77 -2.61 16.85
CA ILE A 339 -0.60 -1.42 16.01
C ILE A 339 -1.79 -0.48 16.19
N ALA A 340 -1.52 0.80 16.42
CA ALA A 340 -2.45 1.89 16.18
C ALA A 340 -2.20 2.48 14.78
N LEU A 341 -3.24 2.59 13.96
CA LEU A 341 -3.16 3.18 12.64
C LEU A 341 -3.59 4.66 12.68
N VAL A 342 -2.78 5.54 12.12
CA VAL A 342 -3.11 6.95 11.95
C VAL A 342 -3.10 7.30 10.46
N LYS A 343 -4.25 7.72 9.94
CA LYS A 343 -4.37 8.23 8.56
C LYS A 343 -4.38 9.74 8.56
N GLN A 344 -3.37 10.33 7.94
CA GLN A 344 -3.11 11.75 7.74
C GLN A 344 -2.77 12.02 6.27
N GLY A 345 -2.40 13.26 5.93
CA GLY A 345 -2.13 13.65 4.55
C GLY A 345 -3.39 13.72 3.69
N SER A 346 -3.28 14.27 2.49
CA SER A 346 -4.44 14.46 1.60
C SER A 346 -4.86 13.22 0.82
N GLY A 347 -4.03 12.17 0.81
CA GLY A 347 -4.22 10.99 -0.03
C GLY A 347 -5.27 10.01 0.47
N THR A 348 -5.43 8.91 -0.27
CA THR A 348 -6.35 7.82 0.03
C THR A 348 -5.57 6.55 0.36
N GLN A 349 -5.81 5.98 1.55
CA GLN A 349 -5.34 4.65 1.86
C GLN A 349 -6.53 3.69 1.82
N ILE A 350 -6.45 2.66 0.99
CA ILE A 350 -7.46 1.61 0.89
C ILE A 350 -6.99 0.43 1.74
N LEU A 351 -7.87 -0.08 2.60
CA LEU A 351 -7.70 -1.33 3.34
C LEU A 351 -8.67 -2.35 2.72
N GLY A 352 -8.13 -3.21 1.88
CA GLY A 352 -8.89 -4.16 1.06
C GLY A 352 -9.04 -5.56 1.66
N ASP A 353 -8.45 -5.82 2.82
CA ASP A 353 -8.61 -7.09 3.57
C ASP A 353 -9.04 -6.86 5.02
N ALA A 354 -9.48 -7.95 5.66
CA ALA A 354 -9.76 -7.96 7.08
C ALA A 354 -8.47 -7.87 7.90
N ASN A 355 -8.31 -6.78 8.64
CA ASN A 355 -7.19 -6.52 9.52
C ASN A 355 -7.51 -6.98 10.96
N THR A 356 -6.46 -7.22 11.76
CA THR A 356 -6.59 -7.73 13.14
C THR A 356 -5.78 -6.95 14.18
N TYR A 357 -5.27 -5.77 13.82
CA TYR A 357 -4.59 -4.90 14.77
C TYR A 357 -5.53 -4.37 15.86
N THR A 358 -4.98 -4.12 17.04
CA THR A 358 -5.76 -3.85 18.26
C THR A 358 -5.61 -2.42 18.80
N GLY A 359 -4.62 -1.65 18.35
CA GLY A 359 -4.34 -0.31 18.85
C GLY A 359 -5.35 0.77 18.43
N GLY A 360 -6.20 0.47 17.44
CA GLY A 360 -7.24 1.37 16.94
C GLY A 360 -6.82 2.17 15.71
N THR A 361 -7.76 2.97 15.21
CA THR A 361 -7.62 3.74 13.97
C THR A 361 -8.03 5.19 14.20
N THR A 362 -7.14 6.13 13.91
CA THR A 362 -7.42 7.56 13.95
C THR A 362 -7.26 8.16 12.56
N ILE A 363 -8.30 8.81 12.04
CA ILE A 363 -8.28 9.44 10.72
C ILE A 363 -8.36 10.96 10.94
N THR A 364 -7.30 11.67 10.59
CA THR A 364 -7.12 13.12 10.79
C THR A 364 -6.81 13.86 9.49
N GLY A 365 -6.64 13.13 8.37
CA GLY A 365 -6.44 13.71 7.05
C GLY A 365 -6.76 12.73 5.91
N GLY A 366 -7.30 13.27 4.82
CA GLY A 366 -7.54 12.51 3.59
C GLY A 366 -8.59 11.42 3.79
N VAL A 367 -8.45 10.31 3.06
CA VAL A 367 -9.43 9.22 3.05
C VAL A 367 -8.81 7.91 3.54
N LEU A 368 -9.45 7.24 4.51
CA LEU A 368 -9.29 5.82 4.74
C LEU A 368 -10.50 5.10 4.15
N ARG A 369 -10.27 4.27 3.12
CA ARG A 369 -11.32 3.55 2.40
C ARG A 369 -11.33 2.08 2.83
N ALA A 370 -12.42 1.63 3.44
CA ALA A 370 -12.62 0.25 3.87
C ALA A 370 -13.29 -0.54 2.74
N ASP A 371 -12.55 -1.44 2.10
CA ASP A 371 -13.02 -2.26 0.97
C ASP A 371 -12.76 -3.77 1.19
N ASN A 372 -12.73 -4.21 2.45
CA ASN A 372 -12.47 -5.60 2.85
C ASN A 372 -13.59 -6.62 2.53
N GLY A 373 -14.51 -6.27 1.62
CA GLY A 373 -15.69 -7.07 1.32
C GLY A 373 -16.62 -7.25 2.53
N ILE A 374 -17.16 -8.46 2.68
CA ILE A 374 -18.26 -8.76 3.63
C ILE A 374 -17.83 -9.51 4.90
N THR A 375 -16.55 -9.80 5.09
CA THR A 375 -16.04 -10.54 6.26
C THR A 375 -14.97 -9.75 7.02
N GLY A 376 -14.86 -9.99 8.33
CA GLY A 376 -13.90 -9.28 9.20
C GLY A 376 -14.11 -7.75 9.27
N SER A 377 -13.04 -7.04 9.66
CA SER A 377 -13.01 -5.58 9.82
C SER A 377 -11.81 -5.00 9.08
N ALA A 378 -12.02 -4.00 8.22
CA ALA A 378 -10.94 -3.26 7.60
C ALA A 378 -10.05 -2.55 8.64
N THR A 379 -10.57 -2.18 9.80
CA THR A 379 -9.85 -1.34 10.77
C THR A 379 -9.42 -2.07 12.04
N GLY A 380 -9.31 -3.41 11.99
CA GLY A 380 -9.00 -4.20 13.17
C GLY A 380 -10.09 -4.15 14.24
N SER A 381 -9.70 -4.44 15.48
CA SER A 381 -10.62 -4.51 16.64
C SER A 381 -10.56 -3.29 17.56
N GLY A 382 -9.55 -2.44 17.42
CA GLY A 382 -9.40 -1.22 18.22
C GLY A 382 -10.37 -0.09 17.80
N ALA A 383 -10.49 0.93 18.64
CA ALA A 383 -11.46 2.01 18.45
C ALA A 383 -11.21 2.79 17.15
N VAL A 384 -12.26 3.32 16.53
CA VAL A 384 -12.16 4.09 15.28
C VAL A 384 -12.65 5.52 15.51
N ALA A 385 -11.79 6.50 15.28
CA ALA A 385 -12.10 7.91 15.38
C ALA A 385 -11.83 8.64 14.05
N VAL A 386 -12.85 9.33 13.53
CA VAL A 386 -12.74 10.21 12.37
C VAL A 386 -12.78 11.65 12.86
N ASN A 387 -11.65 12.34 12.77
CA ASN A 387 -11.46 13.71 13.25
C ASN A 387 -11.45 14.70 12.09
N SER A 388 -11.41 16.00 12.43
CA SER A 388 -11.31 17.09 11.46
C SER A 388 -10.27 16.84 10.39
N GLY A 389 -10.67 16.96 9.13
CA GLY A 389 -9.83 16.71 7.94
C GLY A 389 -9.81 15.26 7.46
N GLY A 390 -10.26 14.31 8.28
CA GLY A 390 -10.33 12.89 7.97
C GLY A 390 -11.66 12.44 7.37
N THR A 391 -11.61 11.45 6.49
CA THR A 391 -12.79 10.78 5.90
C THR A 391 -12.69 9.27 6.03
N LEU A 392 -13.73 8.63 6.56
CA LEU A 392 -13.94 7.19 6.48
C LEU A 392 -14.90 6.89 5.32
N SER A 393 -14.50 5.99 4.44
CA SER A 393 -15.19 5.71 3.17
C SER A 393 -15.15 4.22 2.80
N GLY A 394 -15.71 3.85 1.64
CA GLY A 394 -15.69 2.50 1.09
C GLY A 394 -16.99 1.71 1.30
N THR A 395 -17.03 0.49 0.79
CA THR A 395 -18.22 -0.39 0.85
C THR A 395 -18.06 -1.61 1.76
N GLY A 396 -16.94 -1.66 2.49
CA GLY A 396 -16.57 -2.77 3.35
C GLY A 396 -17.18 -2.71 4.75
N ARG A 397 -16.49 -3.34 5.70
CA ARG A 397 -16.90 -3.49 7.09
C ARG A 397 -15.88 -2.87 8.03
N VAL A 398 -16.36 -2.07 8.97
CA VAL A 398 -15.58 -1.44 10.06
C VAL A 398 -16.20 -1.91 11.37
N VAL A 399 -15.74 -3.06 11.87
CA VAL A 399 -16.34 -3.77 13.01
C VAL A 399 -15.29 -3.88 14.10
N ASN A 400 -15.36 -2.98 15.08
CA ASN A 400 -14.44 -2.94 16.20
C ASN A 400 -15.10 -3.42 17.51
N THR A 401 -14.28 -3.74 18.52
CA THR A 401 -14.76 -4.18 19.84
C THR A 401 -14.51 -3.15 20.93
N ALA A 402 -13.85 -2.03 20.60
CA ALA A 402 -13.40 -1.01 21.55
C ALA A 402 -14.24 0.27 21.48
N GLY A 403 -15.54 0.14 21.18
CA GLY A 403 -16.51 1.24 21.18
C GLY A 403 -17.18 1.49 19.82
N PRO A 404 -17.90 2.61 19.68
CA PRO A 404 -18.48 3.00 18.40
C PRO A 404 -17.42 3.54 17.44
N VAL A 405 -17.71 3.47 16.14
CA VAL A 405 -17.05 4.31 15.14
C VAL A 405 -17.50 5.75 15.37
N ALA A 406 -16.59 6.60 15.86
CA ALA A 406 -16.89 7.98 16.20
C ALA A 406 -16.60 8.93 15.04
N ILE A 407 -17.62 9.64 14.56
CA ILE A 407 -17.50 10.73 13.60
C ILE A 407 -17.47 12.03 14.39
N ASN A 408 -16.28 12.55 14.66
CA ASN A 408 -16.03 13.73 15.49
C ASN A 408 -16.18 15.03 14.68
N THR A 409 -16.08 16.17 15.37
CA THR A 409 -16.17 17.49 14.76
C THR A 409 -15.21 17.64 13.57
N GLY A 410 -15.76 17.99 12.40
CA GLY A 410 -15.04 18.12 11.13
C GLY A 410 -14.67 16.80 10.45
N GLY A 411 -14.87 15.66 11.10
CA GLY A 411 -14.66 14.33 10.54
C GLY A 411 -15.81 13.92 9.63
N LYS A 412 -15.49 13.15 8.57
CA LYS A 412 -16.44 12.80 7.51
C LYS A 412 -16.69 11.29 7.40
N LEU A 413 -17.95 10.92 7.30
CA LEU A 413 -18.40 9.62 6.79
C LEU A 413 -18.82 9.80 5.33
N ALA A 414 -18.30 8.98 4.42
CA ALA A 414 -18.63 9.01 2.98
C ALA A 414 -18.60 7.59 2.40
N PRO A 415 -19.65 6.78 2.59
CA PRO A 415 -19.74 5.42 2.06
C PRO A 415 -19.43 5.36 0.56
N GLY A 416 -18.81 4.27 0.12
CA GLY A 416 -18.43 4.04 -1.28
C GLY A 416 -17.30 4.93 -1.81
N ALA A 417 -16.91 4.72 -3.07
CA ALA A 417 -16.08 5.66 -3.85
C ALA A 417 -16.93 6.61 -4.73
N THR A 418 -18.19 6.23 -4.84
CA THR A 418 -19.39 6.93 -5.31
C THR A 418 -20.47 6.47 -4.32
N VAL A 419 -21.75 6.41 -4.73
CA VAL A 419 -22.79 5.73 -3.94
C VAL A 419 -22.37 4.34 -3.46
N GLY A 420 -22.58 4.06 -2.18
CA GLY A 420 -22.21 2.79 -1.58
C GLY A 420 -22.83 2.53 -0.21
N ASN A 421 -22.60 1.33 0.31
CA ASN A 421 -23.05 0.93 1.64
C ASN A 421 -21.86 0.55 2.53
N LEU A 422 -21.56 1.37 3.53
CA LEU A 422 -20.52 1.06 4.52
C LEU A 422 -21.15 0.41 5.75
N THR A 423 -20.60 -0.73 6.17
CA THR A 423 -21.09 -1.45 7.35
C THR A 423 -20.21 -1.16 8.57
N THR A 424 -20.83 -0.88 9.71
CA THR A 424 -20.16 -0.67 11.01
C THR A 424 -20.81 -1.54 12.10
N ASN A 425 -20.18 -1.65 13.28
CA ASN A 425 -20.80 -2.18 14.49
C ASN A 425 -21.69 -1.12 15.14
N ALA A 426 -21.24 -0.47 16.22
CA ALA A 426 -21.86 0.73 16.75
C ALA A 426 -21.27 1.97 16.07
N GLN A 427 -22.06 3.04 15.99
CA GLN A 427 -21.63 4.30 15.41
C GLN A 427 -22.07 5.48 16.26
N GLN A 428 -21.24 6.51 16.34
CA GLN A 428 -21.49 7.73 17.08
C GLN A 428 -21.32 8.94 16.16
N TRP A 429 -22.40 9.66 15.92
CA TRP A 429 -22.47 10.89 15.15
C TRP A 429 -22.37 12.08 16.10
N ASN A 430 -21.15 12.60 16.32
CA ASN A 430 -20.91 13.69 17.25
C ASN A 430 -21.18 15.06 16.64
N ALA A 431 -21.47 16.06 17.49
CA ALA A 431 -21.72 17.42 17.04
C ALA A 431 -20.59 17.95 16.14
N GLY A 432 -20.97 18.58 15.03
CA GLY A 432 -20.07 19.08 13.99
C GLY A 432 -19.41 18.00 13.13
N GLY A 433 -19.73 16.71 13.33
CA GLY A 433 -19.39 15.64 12.39
C GLY A 433 -20.24 15.74 11.11
N ILE A 434 -19.75 15.13 10.04
CA ILE A 434 -20.35 15.25 8.70
C ILE A 434 -20.59 13.86 8.11
N TYR A 435 -21.79 13.61 7.62
CA TYR A 435 -22.07 12.54 6.67
C TYR A 435 -22.23 13.17 5.28
N VAL A 436 -21.25 12.93 4.40
CA VAL A 436 -21.36 13.22 2.98
C VAL A 436 -22.22 12.13 2.37
N TRP A 437 -23.47 12.48 2.05
CA TRP A 437 -24.45 11.58 1.48
C TRP A 437 -24.58 11.85 -0.01
N GLU A 438 -24.18 10.88 -0.82
CA GLU A 438 -24.24 10.96 -2.28
C GLU A 438 -25.50 10.28 -2.81
N ILE A 439 -26.13 10.87 -3.83
CA ILE A 439 -27.26 10.28 -4.56
C ILE A 439 -27.07 10.43 -6.06
N GLN A 440 -27.21 9.31 -6.79
CA GLN A 440 -27.13 9.29 -8.25
C GLN A 440 -28.49 9.13 -8.92
N ASP A 441 -29.44 8.48 -8.24
CA ASP A 441 -30.79 8.20 -8.75
C ASP A 441 -31.81 8.38 -7.62
N ALA A 442 -32.80 9.24 -7.83
CA ALA A 442 -33.88 9.47 -6.86
C ALA A 442 -34.99 8.42 -6.90
N ALA A 443 -35.02 7.57 -7.94
CA ALA A 443 -35.96 6.45 -8.02
C ALA A 443 -35.55 5.29 -7.11
N GLY A 444 -36.53 4.46 -6.73
CA GLY A 444 -36.35 3.26 -5.93
C GLY A 444 -37.12 3.30 -4.62
N ASP A 445 -37.37 2.12 -4.06
CA ASP A 445 -37.95 2.00 -2.72
C ASP A 445 -36.93 2.47 -1.66
N PRO A 446 -37.37 3.17 -0.60
CA PRO A 446 -36.51 3.72 0.45
C PRO A 446 -35.49 2.76 1.06
N ILE A 447 -35.74 1.45 1.01
CA ILE A 447 -34.83 0.42 1.49
C ILE A 447 -34.02 -0.10 0.30
N ASN A 448 -34.65 -0.62 -0.74
CA ASN A 448 -33.91 -1.35 -1.77
C ASN A 448 -32.96 -0.49 -2.62
N GLY A 449 -33.16 0.83 -2.70
CA GLY A 449 -32.21 1.72 -3.38
C GLY A 449 -30.98 2.12 -2.54
N ALA A 450 -30.99 1.87 -1.23
CA ALA A 450 -29.91 2.31 -0.34
C ALA A 450 -28.63 1.49 -0.57
N GLY A 451 -27.51 2.18 -0.76
CA GLY A 451 -26.22 1.60 -1.14
C GLY A 451 -26.03 1.35 -2.64
N ILE A 452 -27.03 1.66 -3.46
CA ILE A 452 -27.03 1.42 -4.92
C ILE A 452 -27.35 2.71 -5.68
N ASN A 453 -28.43 3.39 -5.30
CA ASN A 453 -28.89 4.63 -5.92
C ASN A 453 -28.49 5.86 -5.11
N TRP A 454 -28.25 5.66 -3.81
CA TRP A 454 -27.73 6.65 -2.87
C TRP A 454 -26.92 5.98 -1.79
N ASP A 455 -26.13 6.75 -1.05
CA ASP A 455 -25.34 6.27 0.06
C ASP A 455 -26.18 5.75 1.22
N SER A 456 -25.65 4.71 1.86
CA SER A 456 -26.18 4.21 3.12
C SER A 456 -25.05 3.81 4.05
N THR A 457 -25.33 3.86 5.36
CA THR A 457 -24.53 3.14 6.34
C THR A 457 -25.37 2.11 7.09
N ALA A 458 -24.86 0.89 7.16
CA ALA A 458 -25.44 -0.20 7.94
C ALA A 458 -24.72 -0.29 9.29
N VAL A 459 -25.41 0.04 10.38
CA VAL A 459 -24.94 0.03 11.76
C VAL A 459 -25.48 -1.23 12.44
N ASN A 460 -24.67 -2.29 12.48
CA ASN A 460 -25.04 -3.55 13.13
C ASN A 460 -24.89 -3.43 14.66
N GLY A 461 -25.62 -2.50 15.24
CA GLY A 461 -25.49 -2.10 16.64
C GLY A 461 -26.29 -0.83 16.92
N THR A 462 -25.81 -0.07 17.90
CA THR A 462 -26.41 1.22 18.28
C THR A 462 -25.83 2.34 17.43
N LEU A 463 -26.71 3.14 16.83
CA LEU A 463 -26.40 4.47 16.31
C LEU A 463 -26.76 5.52 17.37
N THR A 464 -25.76 6.23 17.87
CA THR A 464 -25.96 7.38 18.77
C THR A 464 -25.77 8.66 17.98
N VAL A 465 -26.78 9.52 17.99
CA VAL A 465 -26.74 10.84 17.33
C VAL A 465 -26.48 11.92 18.39
N ALA A 466 -25.83 13.02 18.02
CA ALA A 466 -25.65 14.18 18.87
C ALA A 466 -27.00 14.74 19.39
N PRO A 467 -27.06 15.35 20.59
CA PRO A 467 -28.30 15.87 21.15
C PRO A 467 -28.80 17.12 20.39
N ALA A 468 -30.06 17.51 20.64
CA ALA A 468 -30.64 18.72 20.06
C ALA A 468 -29.79 19.97 20.39
N GLY A 469 -29.62 20.85 19.41
CA GLY A 469 -28.78 22.06 19.54
C GLY A 469 -27.28 21.84 19.31
N ALA A 470 -26.80 20.59 19.30
CA ALA A 470 -25.42 20.23 18.97
C ALA A 470 -25.41 19.43 17.66
N LYS A 471 -25.60 20.13 16.53
CA LYS A 471 -26.00 19.51 15.25
C LYS A 471 -24.93 18.61 14.63
N PHE A 472 -25.36 17.51 14.03
CA PHE A 472 -24.58 16.72 13.08
C PHE A 472 -24.95 17.13 11.65
N THR A 473 -23.98 17.24 10.73
CA THR A 473 -24.26 17.68 9.35
C THR A 473 -24.52 16.51 8.43
N ILE A 474 -25.63 16.54 7.69
CA ILE A 474 -25.82 15.71 6.48
C ILE A 474 -25.58 16.62 5.28
N LYS A 475 -24.52 16.34 4.53
CA LYS A 475 -24.20 17.06 3.30
C LYS A 475 -24.75 16.30 2.10
N LEU A 476 -25.76 16.87 1.46
CA LEU A 476 -26.45 16.27 0.32
C LEU A 476 -25.67 16.58 -0.95
N THR A 477 -25.21 15.52 -1.62
CA THR A 477 -24.41 15.61 -2.84
C THR A 477 -25.09 14.82 -3.95
N THR A 478 -25.35 15.46 -5.09
CA THR A 478 -25.90 14.75 -6.24
C THR A 478 -24.78 14.37 -7.21
N LEU A 479 -24.89 13.16 -7.75
CA LEU A 479 -24.01 12.63 -8.76
C LEU A 479 -24.78 12.32 -10.04
N ASN A 480 -24.08 12.37 -11.17
CA ASN A 480 -24.52 11.77 -12.42
C ASN A 480 -23.36 10.94 -12.96
N ALA A 481 -23.58 9.64 -13.16
CA ALA A 481 -22.54 8.70 -13.58
C ALA A 481 -21.26 8.73 -12.69
N GLY A 482 -21.44 8.86 -11.37
CA GLY A 482 -20.35 8.81 -10.39
C GLY A 482 -19.53 10.10 -10.24
N VAL A 483 -19.89 11.18 -10.92
CA VAL A 483 -19.28 12.52 -10.76
C VAL A 483 -20.32 13.54 -10.37
N ALA A 484 -19.90 14.70 -9.85
CA ALA A 484 -20.82 15.76 -9.44
C ALA A 484 -21.75 16.17 -10.60
N GLY A 485 -23.06 16.06 -10.39
CA GLY A 485 -24.06 16.29 -11.42
C GLY A 485 -25.47 16.09 -10.90
N GLN A 486 -26.48 16.28 -11.75
CA GLN A 486 -27.88 16.07 -11.38
C GLN A 486 -28.19 14.57 -11.22
N ALA A 487 -28.73 14.19 -10.07
CA ALA A 487 -29.26 12.86 -9.84
C ALA A 487 -30.42 12.60 -10.82
N VAL A 488 -30.44 11.41 -11.42
CA VAL A 488 -31.51 11.03 -12.35
C VAL A 488 -32.83 10.80 -11.58
N ASN A 489 -33.95 10.92 -12.28
CA ASN A 489 -35.31 10.68 -11.76
C ASN A 489 -35.75 11.55 -10.57
N PHE A 490 -35.02 12.61 -10.23
CA PHE A 490 -35.48 13.60 -9.26
C PHE A 490 -36.47 14.57 -9.92
N ASN A 491 -37.67 14.66 -9.37
CA ASN A 491 -38.72 15.58 -9.76
C ASN A 491 -39.06 16.49 -8.56
N PRO A 492 -38.83 17.82 -8.65
CA PRO A 492 -39.03 18.72 -7.52
C PRO A 492 -40.49 18.81 -7.04
N SER A 493 -41.45 18.36 -7.83
CA SER A 493 -42.88 18.32 -7.47
C SER A 493 -43.31 17.01 -6.82
N GLN A 494 -42.41 16.03 -6.68
CA GLN A 494 -42.67 14.72 -6.08
C GLN A 494 -42.06 14.63 -4.67
N GLY A 495 -42.76 13.96 -3.75
CA GLY A 495 -42.20 13.63 -2.43
C GLY A 495 -41.30 12.39 -2.48
N TYR A 496 -40.19 12.42 -1.74
CA TYR A 496 -39.24 11.31 -1.64
C TYR A 496 -38.91 10.94 -0.20
N VAL A 497 -38.53 9.67 -0.01
CA VAL A 497 -38.02 9.13 1.24
C VAL A 497 -36.82 8.23 0.92
N TRP A 498 -35.67 8.53 1.49
CA TRP A 498 -34.45 7.75 1.33
C TRP A 498 -33.95 7.28 2.69
N THR A 499 -33.68 5.98 2.84
CA THR A 499 -33.00 5.49 4.04
C THR A 499 -31.51 5.74 3.90
N ILE A 500 -30.95 6.56 4.79
CA ILE A 500 -29.53 6.96 4.75
C ILE A 500 -28.70 6.21 5.81
N ALA A 501 -29.34 5.71 6.86
CA ALA A 501 -28.70 4.83 7.84
C ALA A 501 -29.68 3.78 8.35
N ARG A 502 -29.18 2.57 8.58
CA ARG A 502 -29.92 1.46 9.18
C ARG A 502 -29.22 1.00 10.43
N ALA A 503 -29.87 1.10 11.57
CA ALA A 503 -29.32 0.66 12.85
C ALA A 503 -30.20 -0.40 13.50
N THR A 504 -29.59 -1.31 14.25
CA THR A 504 -30.33 -2.20 15.15
C THR A 504 -31.07 -1.40 16.21
N THR A 505 -30.45 -0.32 16.71
CA THR A 505 -31.06 0.59 17.68
C THR A 505 -30.56 2.01 17.43
N ILE A 506 -31.44 2.99 17.57
CA ILE A 506 -31.07 4.40 17.59
C ILE A 506 -31.23 4.93 19.02
N ALA A 507 -30.18 5.53 19.56
CA ALA A 507 -30.13 6.04 20.93
C ALA A 507 -30.07 7.58 21.00
N GLY A 508 -30.37 8.13 22.18
CA GLY A 508 -30.28 9.57 22.46
C GLY A 508 -31.56 10.37 22.14
N GLY A 509 -32.73 9.72 22.14
CA GLY A 509 -34.04 10.36 21.91
C GLY A 509 -34.46 10.39 20.43
N PRO A 510 -35.60 11.04 20.11
CA PRO A 510 -36.10 11.15 18.74
C PRO A 510 -35.05 11.72 17.79
N VAL A 511 -34.98 11.18 16.57
CA VAL A 511 -34.16 11.75 15.50
C VAL A 511 -35.07 12.66 14.69
N ASP A 512 -34.82 13.96 14.79
CA ASP A 512 -35.55 15.01 14.07
C ASP A 512 -34.57 16.09 13.60
N ALA A 513 -35.05 17.02 12.76
CA ALA A 513 -34.26 18.12 12.21
C ALA A 513 -33.54 19.00 13.24
N SER A 514 -33.96 19.06 14.52
CA SER A 514 -33.28 19.89 15.52
C SER A 514 -31.86 19.39 15.86
N ARG A 515 -31.58 18.13 15.53
CA ARG A 515 -30.29 17.45 15.75
C ARG A 515 -29.39 17.49 14.53
N PHE A 516 -29.90 17.96 13.39
CA PHE A 516 -29.17 17.98 12.13
C PHE A 516 -29.04 19.39 11.54
N GLU A 517 -27.96 19.54 10.80
CA GLU A 517 -27.81 20.55 9.77
C GLU A 517 -27.86 19.85 8.42
N LEU A 518 -28.73 20.32 7.52
CA LEU A 518 -28.80 19.83 6.15
C LEU A 518 -28.07 20.82 5.25
N ASP A 519 -26.90 20.41 4.77
CA ASP A 519 -26.11 21.18 3.82
C ASP A 519 -26.48 20.72 2.40
N THR A 520 -27.20 21.58 1.68
CA THR A 520 -27.63 21.34 0.29
C THR A 520 -26.69 21.98 -0.73
N SER A 521 -25.55 22.53 -0.33
CA SER A 521 -24.68 23.30 -1.23
C SER A 521 -24.12 22.49 -2.40
N ALA A 522 -24.16 21.15 -2.31
CA ALA A 522 -23.68 20.23 -3.34
C ALA A 522 -24.83 19.46 -4.04
N PHE A 523 -26.09 19.82 -3.77
CA PHE A 523 -27.27 19.24 -4.40
C PHE A 523 -27.61 20.05 -5.67
N GLN A 524 -27.36 19.48 -6.85
CA GLN A 524 -27.43 20.21 -8.12
C GLN A 524 -28.78 20.12 -8.83
N ASN A 525 -29.65 19.19 -8.44
CA ASN A 525 -31.02 19.19 -8.94
C ASN A 525 -31.74 20.44 -8.44
N ALA A 526 -32.51 21.11 -9.30
CA ALA A 526 -33.36 22.21 -8.86
C ALA A 526 -34.47 21.69 -7.94
N PHE A 527 -34.72 22.40 -6.84
CA PHE A 527 -35.80 22.10 -5.89
C PHE A 527 -36.36 23.39 -5.29
N ASP A 528 -37.64 23.36 -4.95
CA ASP A 528 -38.35 24.44 -4.23
C ASP A 528 -38.96 23.94 -2.91
N GLY A 529 -39.02 22.63 -2.72
CA GLY A 529 -39.48 21.96 -1.50
C GLY A 529 -38.48 21.99 -0.34
N THR A 530 -38.79 21.23 0.70
CA THR A 530 -38.01 21.16 1.94
C THR A 530 -37.48 19.77 2.18
N PHE A 531 -36.21 19.69 2.59
CA PHE A 531 -35.61 18.46 3.10
C PHE A 531 -35.78 18.36 4.62
N ASP A 532 -36.05 17.16 5.11
CA ASP A 532 -36.21 16.88 6.53
C ASP A 532 -35.65 15.49 6.91
N ILE A 533 -35.31 15.30 8.18
CA ILE A 533 -34.78 14.05 8.74
C ILE A 533 -35.73 13.52 9.80
N ASN A 534 -36.04 12.23 9.71
CA ASN A 534 -36.76 11.51 10.75
C ASN A 534 -36.17 10.11 10.98
N SER A 535 -36.62 9.44 12.05
CA SER A 535 -36.34 8.02 12.26
C SER A 535 -37.61 7.16 12.27
N SER A 536 -37.53 5.98 11.69
CA SER A 536 -38.59 4.96 11.73
C SER A 536 -38.02 3.54 11.72
N GLY A 537 -38.36 2.73 12.72
CA GLY A 537 -38.00 1.31 12.77
C GLY A 537 -36.49 1.03 12.69
N GLY A 538 -35.68 1.79 13.43
CA GLY A 538 -34.21 1.68 13.41
C GLY A 538 -33.53 2.37 12.22
N ASN A 539 -34.29 2.98 11.31
CA ASN A 539 -33.75 3.67 10.15
C ASN A 539 -33.72 5.18 10.38
N VAL A 540 -32.68 5.85 9.91
CA VAL A 540 -32.67 7.31 9.68
C VAL A 540 -33.06 7.55 8.23
N ARG A 541 -34.05 8.42 8.02
CA ARG A 541 -34.60 8.72 6.71
C ARG A 541 -34.43 10.19 6.40
N LEU A 542 -33.94 10.47 5.20
CA LEU A 542 -34.01 11.77 4.57
C LEU A 542 -35.29 11.82 3.75
N THR A 543 -36.06 12.89 3.90
CA THR A 543 -37.30 13.12 3.15
C THR A 543 -37.22 14.42 2.40
N TYR A 544 -37.86 14.45 1.23
CA TYR A 544 -38.10 15.68 0.48
C TYR A 544 -39.61 15.86 0.32
N ALA A 545 -40.12 17.02 0.71
CA ALA A 545 -41.52 17.40 0.56
C ALA A 545 -41.61 18.58 -0.43
N PRO A 546 -42.32 18.43 -1.56
CA PRO A 546 -42.50 19.51 -2.53
C PRO A 546 -43.38 20.63 -1.94
N VAL A 547 -43.22 21.86 -2.45
CA VAL A 547 -44.19 22.93 -2.14
C VAL A 547 -45.54 22.56 -2.73
N PRO A 548 -46.65 22.60 -1.97
CA PRO A 548 -47.97 22.34 -2.52
C PRO A 548 -48.29 23.31 -3.65
N GLU A 549 -48.72 22.82 -4.81
CA GLU A 549 -49.11 23.70 -5.92
C GLU A 549 -50.21 24.68 -5.48
N PRO A 550 -50.23 25.94 -5.96
CA PRO A 550 -51.23 26.94 -5.58
C PRO A 550 -52.69 26.48 -5.73
N GLY A 551 -52.97 25.57 -6.66
CA GLY A 551 -54.32 24.99 -6.87
C GLY A 551 -54.80 24.06 -5.76
N ALA A 552 -53.89 23.42 -5.01
CA ALA A 552 -54.23 22.52 -3.90
C ALA A 552 -54.64 23.29 -2.63
N LEU A 553 -54.14 24.52 -2.46
CA LEU A 553 -54.55 25.41 -1.36
C LEU A 553 -55.88 26.13 -1.67
N LEU A 554 -56.17 26.42 -2.94
CA LEU A 554 -57.43 27.02 -3.37
C LEU A 554 -58.63 26.05 -3.27
N SER A 555 -58.41 24.74 -3.37
CA SER A 555 -59.49 23.76 -3.13
C SER A 555 -59.83 23.63 -1.64
N LEU A 556 -58.87 23.80 -0.73
CA LEU A 556 -59.14 23.81 0.71
C LEU A 556 -59.87 25.09 1.17
N ALA A 557 -59.58 26.24 0.56
CA ALA A 557 -60.31 27.48 0.81
C ALA A 557 -61.70 27.53 0.12
N GLY A 558 -61.86 26.85 -1.02
CA GLY A 558 -63.11 26.83 -1.80
C GLY A 558 -64.26 26.05 -1.16
N PHE A 559 -63.98 25.03 -0.33
CA PHE A 559 -65.03 24.29 0.39
C PHE A 559 -65.46 24.95 1.71
N GLY A 560 -64.72 25.93 2.23
CA GLY A 560 -65.07 26.68 3.46
C GLY A 560 -66.09 27.81 3.26
N ALA A 561 -66.35 28.24 2.03
CA ALA A 561 -67.20 29.42 1.74
C ALA A 561 -68.55 29.11 1.06
N ILE A 562 -68.84 27.85 0.70
CA ILE A 562 -70.10 27.45 0.03
C ILE A 562 -71.12 26.82 1.01
N GLY A 563 -70.86 26.85 2.32
CA GLY A 563 -71.73 26.30 3.37
C GLY A 563 -72.66 27.28 4.10
N ILE A 564 -72.57 28.59 3.83
CA ILE A 564 -73.35 29.62 4.56
C ILE A 564 -73.95 30.63 3.55
N LEU A 565 -74.86 30.19 2.68
CA LEU A 565 -75.82 31.05 1.97
C LEU A 565 -76.88 30.19 1.29
N GLY A 566 -77.80 29.66 2.10
CA GLY A 566 -78.88 28.81 1.59
C GLY A 566 -79.93 28.41 2.62
N ARG A 567 -80.24 29.27 3.59
CA ARG A 567 -81.32 29.00 4.56
C ARG A 567 -82.09 30.27 4.91
N ARG A 568 -83.08 30.63 4.08
CA ARG A 568 -84.34 31.26 4.51
C ARG A 568 -85.35 31.43 3.38
N ARG A 569 -86.58 30.97 3.66
CA ARG A 569 -87.86 31.15 2.94
C ARG A 569 -88.10 30.08 1.85
N ARG A 570 -89.14 29.23 1.92
CA ARG A 570 -90.49 29.41 2.47
C ARG A 570 -91.05 28.09 3.04
N ARG A 571 -91.79 28.20 4.15
CA ARG A 571 -92.82 27.23 4.53
C ARG A 571 -94.02 27.38 3.59
N ASP A 572 -94.70 26.29 3.25
CA ASP A 572 -96.08 26.01 3.69
C ASP A 572 -96.78 24.94 2.82
N HIS A 573 -97.44 23.99 3.51
CA HIS A 573 -98.47 23.01 3.08
C HIS A 573 -98.04 21.88 2.10
N ALA A 574 -98.44 20.61 2.21
CA ALA A 574 -99.45 19.91 3.00
C ALA A 574 -99.12 18.41 3.19
N ASN A 575 -99.78 17.80 4.17
CA ASN A 575 -99.82 16.38 4.54
C ASN A 575 -100.07 15.41 3.37
N LEU A 576 -99.46 14.23 3.45
CA LEU A 576 -100.11 12.91 3.21
C LEU A 576 -99.27 11.80 3.88
N GLU A 577 -99.87 11.11 4.84
CA GLU A 577 -99.36 9.88 5.48
C GLU A 577 -99.36 8.69 4.50
N VAL A 578 -98.49 7.69 4.73
CA VAL A 578 -98.86 6.28 5.08
C VAL A 578 -97.62 5.36 5.03
N ARG A 579 -97.29 4.85 6.24
CA ARG A 579 -96.71 3.57 6.73
C ARG A 579 -95.79 2.65 5.89
N PRO A 580 -94.78 2.00 6.55
CA PRO A 580 -93.90 0.99 5.96
C PRO A 580 -94.47 -0.44 6.01
N ILE A 581 -94.15 -1.24 4.99
CA ILE A 581 -94.37 -2.70 4.98
C ILE A 581 -93.03 -3.42 5.19
N VAL A 582 -93.00 -4.23 6.26
CA VAL A 582 -92.00 -5.27 6.54
C VAL A 582 -92.52 -6.58 5.98
N ILE A 583 -91.70 -7.32 5.23
CA ILE A 583 -91.86 -8.77 5.07
C ILE A 583 -90.48 -9.43 5.14
N ASN A 584 -90.27 -10.17 6.23
CA ASN A 584 -89.34 -11.30 6.32
C ASN A 584 -90.01 -12.54 5.70
N GLN A 585 -89.27 -13.45 5.07
CA GLN A 585 -89.16 -14.86 5.49
C GLN A 585 -88.37 -15.79 4.54
N ARG A 586 -87.53 -16.63 5.20
CA ARG A 586 -87.25 -18.08 5.02
C ARG A 586 -86.53 -18.65 3.78
N ALA A 587 -85.27 -19.03 4.02
CA ALA A 587 -84.67 -20.39 4.04
C ALA A 587 -85.24 -21.55 3.19
N GLN A 588 -84.34 -22.21 2.42
CA GLN A 588 -84.00 -23.66 2.34
C GLN A 588 -82.61 -23.76 1.63
N GLY A 589 -81.57 -24.51 2.07
CA GLY A 589 -81.40 -25.98 2.05
C GLY A 589 -81.24 -26.48 0.60
N THR A 590 -80.22 -27.22 0.10
CA THR A 590 -79.16 -28.10 0.62
C THR A 590 -78.23 -28.51 -0.55
N ASP A 591 -77.06 -29.05 -0.21
CA ASP A 591 -76.29 -30.10 -0.93
C ASP A 591 -75.42 -29.68 -2.14
N SER A 592 -74.27 -30.28 -2.48
CA SER A 592 -73.52 -31.46 -2.02
C SER A 592 -72.17 -31.51 -2.77
N HIS A 593 -71.12 -32.03 -2.10
CA HIS A 593 -69.97 -32.78 -2.65
C HIS A 593 -68.86 -32.15 -3.52
N ARG A 594 -67.66 -32.18 -2.90
CA ARG A 594 -66.30 -32.44 -3.45
C ARG A 594 -66.20 -33.92 -3.91
N PRO A 595 -65.15 -34.43 -4.61
CA PRO A 595 -63.71 -34.28 -4.31
C PRO A 595 -62.85 -34.11 -5.60
N THR A 596 -61.52 -33.99 -5.66
CA THR A 596 -60.34 -34.23 -4.81
C THR A 596 -59.33 -33.13 -5.08
#